data_AF-A0A0D2JI00-F1
#
_entry.id   AF-A0A0D2JI00-F1
#
_cell.length_a   1.000
_cell.length_b   1.000
_cell.length_c   1.000
_cell.angle_alpha   90.00
_cell.angle_beta   90.00
_cell.angle_gamma   90.00
#
_symmetry.space_group_name_H-M   'P 1'
#
loop_
_entity.id
_entity.type
_entity.pdbx_description
1 polymer ?
#
loop_
_entity_poly.entity_id
_entity_poly.type
_entity_poly.pdbx_seq_one_letter_code
_entity_poly.pdbx_strand_id
1 'polypeptide(L)' 'MASPQRDTVKLVSAEGFEFIIDYKAACVSNTIRNMLSSQGEHRRRAERRTPA' A
#
# COMPACT_ATOMS: atom_id res chain seq x y z
N MET A 1 0.96 23.48 6.02
CA MET A 1 2.19 22.72 6.29
C MET A 1 1.80 21.25 6.42
N ALA A 2 1.77 20.50 5.31
CA ALA A 2 1.47 19.07 5.35
C ALA A 2 2.65 18.38 6.06
N SER A 3 2.38 17.80 7.22
CA SER A 3 3.31 16.91 7.91
C SER A 3 3.82 15.88 6.88
N PRO A 4 5.13 15.53 6.87
CA PRO A 4 5.59 14.42 6.07
C PRO A 4 4.92 13.18 6.66
N GLN A 5 3.79 12.79 6.07
CA GLN A 5 3.21 11.48 6.30
C GLN A 5 4.33 10.52 5.94
N ARG A 6 4.95 9.94 6.96
CA ARG A 6 6.01 8.95 6.76
C ARG A 6 5.32 7.82 6.02
N ASP A 7 5.55 7.75 4.72
CA ASP A 7 5.02 6.68 3.89
C ASP A 7 5.69 5.40 4.39
N THR A 8 5.01 4.70 5.29
CA THR A 8 5.42 3.42 5.85
C THR A 8 4.42 2.38 5.40
N VAL A 9 4.92 1.20 5.03
CA VAL A 9 4.09 0.08 4.60
C VAL A 9 4.16 -1.03 5.63
N LYS A 10 3.03 -1.71 5.81
CA LYS A 10 2.93 -2.90 6.65
C LYS A 10 2.91 -4.12 5.74
N LEU A 11 3.92 -4.97 5.86
CA LEU A 11 3.98 -6.26 5.18
C LEU A 11 3.59 -7.33 6.20
N VAL A 12 2.60 -8.15 5.86
CA VAL A 12 2.16 -9.26 6.71
C VAL A 12 2.62 -10.56 6.08
N SER A 13 3.40 -11.36 6.81
CA SER A 13 3.83 -12.68 6.34
C SER A 13 2.71 -13.71 6.44
N ALA A 14 2.86 -14.84 5.75
CA ALA A 14 1.91 -15.96 5.82
C ALA A 14 1.77 -16.55 7.25
N GLU A 15 2.80 -16.40 8.07
CA GLU A 15 2.81 -16.82 9.48
C GLU A 15 2.22 -15.78 10.43
N GLY A 16 1.82 -14.60 9.91
CA GLY A 16 1.19 -13.53 10.69
C GLY A 16 2.16 -12.50 11.29
N PHE A 17 3.43 -12.47 10.83
CA PHE A 17 4.37 -11.44 11.27
C PHE A 17 4.12 -10.12 10.54
N GLU A 18 4.09 -9.02 11.29
CA GLU A 18 3.94 -7.68 10.75
C GLU A 18 5.29 -6.96 10.68
N PHE A 19 5.69 -6.54 9.48
CA PHE A 19 6.89 -5.74 9.25
C PHE A 19 6.49 -4.34 8.82
N ILE A 20 6.82 -3.35 9.65
CA ILE A 20 6.62 -1.93 9.35
C ILE A 20 7.94 -1.39 8.81
N ILE A 21 7.95 -1.01 7.53
CA ILE A 21 9.14 -0.50 6.86
C ILE A 21 8.82 0.79 6.10
N ASP A 22 9.85 1.61 5.88
CA ASP A 22 9.71 2.80 5.02
C ASP A 22 9.36 2.40 3.59
N TYR A 23 8.45 3.16 2.97
CA TYR A 23 8.01 2.98 1.59
C TYR A 23 9.20 2.99 0.62
N LYS A 24 10.18 3.88 0.85
CA LYS A 24 11.40 3.93 0.03
C LYS A 24 12.20 2.63 0.09
N ALA A 25 12.30 2.02 1.28
CA ALA A 25 12.97 0.74 1.46
C ALA A 25 12.16 -0.42 0.85
N ALA A 26 10.84 -0.40 1.01
CA ALA A 26 9.92 -1.37 0.42
C ALA A 26 9.96 -1.35 -1.11
N CYS A 27 10.06 -0.16 -1.69
CA CYS A 27 10.12 0.05 -3.14
C CYS A 27 11.43 -0.40 -3.78
N VAL A 28 12.45 -0.82 -3.03
CA VAL A 28 13.63 -1.48 -3.60
C VAL A 28 13.24 -2.79 -4.27
N SER A 29 12.24 -3.50 -3.73
CA SER A 29 11.67 -4.68 -4.35
C SER A 29 10.69 -4.30 -5.46
N ASN A 30 10.97 -4.76 -6.69
CA ASN A 30 10.12 -4.47 -7.85
C ASN A 30 8.71 -5.08 -7.68
N THR A 31 8.60 -6.23 -7.02
CA THR A 31 7.32 -6.90 -6.71
C THR A 31 6.50 -6.07 -5.72
N ILE A 32 7.10 -5.64 -4.60
CA ILE A 32 6.40 -4.86 -3.57
C ILE A 32 5.99 -3.50 -4.12
N ARG A 33 6.85 -2.86 -4.92
CA ARG A 33 6.54 -1.62 -5.64
C ARG A 33 5.30 -1.79 -6.53
N ASN A 34 5.27 -2.83 -7.36
CA ASN A 34 4.13 -3.09 -8.26
C ASN A 34 2.83 -3.40 -7.49
N MET A 35 2.91 -4.11 -6.37
CA MET A 35 1.75 -4.39 -5.52
C MET A 35 1.18 -3.10 -4.91
N LEU A 36 2.03 -2.22 -4.37
CA LEU A 36 1.62 -0.95 -3.77
C LEU A 36 1.05 0.03 -4.80
N SER A 37 1.66 0.12 -5.99
CA SER A 37 1.19 0.99 -7.07
C SER A 37 -0.13 0.52 -7.69
N SER A 38 -0.32 -0.80 -7.85
CA SER A 38 -1.54 -1.39 -8.44
C SER A 38 -2.77 -1.31 -7.53
N GLN A 39 -2.58 -1.38 -6.20
CA GLN A 39 -3.69 -1.26 -5.25
C GLN A 39 -4.34 0.14 -5.24
N GLY A 40 -3.61 1.19 -5.62
CA GLY A 40 -4.15 2.56 -5.72
C GLY A 40 -5.28 2.72 -6.73
N GLU A 41 -5.24 1.96 -7.83
CA GLU A 41 -6.29 1.98 -8.87
C GLU A 41 -7.50 1.12 -8.50
N HIS A 42 -7.27 -0.03 -7.84
CA HIS A 42 -8.35 -0.92 -7.40
C HIS A 42 -9.24 -0.31 -6.32
N ARG A 43 -8.66 0.42 -5.35
CA ARG A 43 -9.45 1.06 -4.29
C ARG A 43 -10.40 2.14 -4.81
N ARG A 44 -10.05 2.84 -5.88
CA ARG A 44 -10.92 3.89 -6.47
C ARG A 44 -12.08 3.34 -7.31
N ARG A 45 -12.07 2.06 -7.66
CA ARG A 45 -13.09 1.44 -8.53
C ARG A 45 -14.20 0.71 -7.76
N ALA A 46 -13.98 0.40 -6.48
CA ALA A 46 -14.98 -0.25 -5.63
C ALA A 46 -16.10 0.68 -5.13
N GLU A 47 -15.93 2.00 -5.25
CA GLU A 47 -16.86 3.01 -4.73
C GLU A 47 -17.67 3.71 -5.84
N ARG A 48 -18.03 2.96 -6.90
CA ARG A 48 -18.93 3.43 -7.99
C ARG A 48 -20.03 2.43 -8.37
N ARG A 49 -20.45 1.59 -7.43
CA ARG A 49 -21.69 0.79 -7.50
C ARG A 49 -22.27 0.81 -6.09
N THR A 50 -23.17 1.72 -5.69
CA THR A 50 -24.59 1.87 -6.08
C THR A 50 -25.07 3.22 -5.47
N PRO A 51 -26.00 3.98 -6.06
CA PRO A 51 -27.42 3.74 -5.79
C PRO A 51 -28.36 4.00 -6.98
N ALA A 52 -29.31 3.10 -7.21
CA ALA A 52 -30.65 3.37 -7.73
C ALA A 52 -31.51 2.11 -7.55
#